data_AF-A0AAV8XVY9-F1
#
_entry.id   AF-A0AAV8XVY9-F1
#
_cell.length_a   1.000
_cell.length_b   1.000
_cell.length_c   1.000
_cell.angle_alpha   90.00
_cell.angle_beta   90.00
_cell.angle_gamma   90.00
#
_symmetry.space_group_name_H-M   'P 1'
#
loop_
_entity.id
_entity.type
_entity.pdbx_description
1 polymer ?
#
loop_
_entity_poly.entity_id
_entity_poly.type
_entity_poly.pdbx_seq_one_letter_code
_entity_poly.pdbx_strand_id
1 'polypeptide(L)'
;MSYLTESLKIEILMMIGYGDRARTQCEVVRLFRETHPDLPPLNQGTISKIEAQYREMGHVRKVPSKRQAVVDDDTKLNLLLALEENPITPARHNWPRDMWTNPHWMRELHTQRPQKTNVWAGIIQDRIVGPFFFDDTLNKHIKD
;
A
#
# COMPACT_ATOMS: atom_id res chain seq x y z
N MET A 1 1.06 -14.43 11.52
CA MET A 1 2.30 -13.63 11.71
C MET A 1 1.92 -12.19 12.04
N SER A 2 1.48 -11.94 13.28
CA SER A 2 0.80 -10.71 13.72
C SER A 2 1.71 -9.69 14.42
N TYR A 3 2.87 -10.10 14.97
CA TYR A 3 3.76 -9.18 15.69
C TYR A 3 4.81 -8.48 14.81
N LEU A 4 5.03 -8.97 13.59
CA LEU A 4 6.06 -8.42 12.71
C LEU A 4 5.51 -7.24 11.89
N THR A 5 5.71 -6.04 12.42
CA THR A 5 5.37 -4.76 11.80
C THR A 5 6.19 -4.53 10.53
N GLU A 6 5.72 -3.64 9.64
CA GLU A 6 6.46 -3.31 8.41
C GLU A 6 7.86 -2.74 8.71
N SER A 7 7.97 -1.94 9.78
CA SER A 7 9.26 -1.40 10.26
C SER A 7 10.26 -2.49 10.62
N LEU A 8 9.84 -3.51 11.39
CA LEU A 8 10.71 -4.62 11.76
C LEU A 8 11.15 -5.44 10.55
N LYS A 9 10.30 -5.58 9.52
CA LYS A 9 10.72 -6.25 8.28
C LYS A 9 11.74 -5.46 7.49
N ILE A 10 11.60 -4.13 7.46
CA ILE A 10 12.60 -3.25 6.85
C ILE A 10 13.92 -3.37 7.62
N GLU A 11 13.87 -3.42 8.95
CA GLU A 11 15.06 -3.60 9.79
C GLU A 11 15.75 -4.94 9.54
N ILE A 12 14.99 -6.03 9.41
CA ILE A 12 15.52 -7.33 9.00
C ILE A 12 16.26 -7.23 7.65
N LEU A 13 15.68 -6.53 6.66
CA LEU A 13 16.35 -6.31 5.37
C LEU A 13 17.63 -5.47 5.52
N MET A 14 17.64 -4.47 6.42
CA MET A 14 18.86 -3.71 6.74
C MET A 14 19.93 -4.61 7.36
N MET A 15 19.54 -5.56 8.23
CA MET A 15 20.46 -6.50 8.89
C MET A 15 21.04 -7.56 7.94
N ILE A 16 20.28 -8.01 6.92
CA ILE A 16 20.78 -8.91 5.86
C ILE A 16 21.91 -8.24 5.07
N GLY A 17 21.86 -6.90 4.94
CA GLY A 17 22.77 -6.13 4.12
C GLY A 17 22.19 -5.96 2.72
N TYR A 18 21.94 -4.71 2.34
CA TYR A 18 21.55 -4.36 0.98
C TYR A 18 22.80 -4.39 0.06
N GLY A 19 22.71 -5.05 -1.10
CA GLY A 19 23.80 -5.11 -2.10
C GLY A 19 24.75 -6.30 -1.93
N ASP A 20 26.06 -6.09 -2.15
CA ASP A 20 27.09 -7.15 -2.25
C ASP A 20 27.57 -7.75 -0.90
N ARG A 21 26.98 -7.33 0.23
CA ARG A 21 27.29 -7.88 1.56
C ARG A 21 26.08 -8.64 2.10
N ALA A 22 25.86 -9.84 1.58
CA ALA A 22 24.82 -10.73 2.09
C ALA A 22 25.30 -11.43 3.37
N ARG A 23 24.82 -10.97 4.54
CA ARG A 23 24.87 -11.79 5.75
C ARG A 23 23.97 -12.99 5.57
N THR A 24 24.37 -14.13 6.12
CA THR A 24 23.54 -15.32 6.05
C THR A 24 22.26 -15.12 6.88
N GLN A 25 21.16 -15.75 6.46
CA GLN A 25 19.89 -15.60 7.18
C GLN A 25 19.99 -16.07 8.64
N CYS A 26 20.87 -17.04 8.96
CA CYS A 26 21.16 -17.46 10.34
C CYS A 26 21.85 -16.36 11.17
N GLU A 27 22.81 -15.65 10.59
CA GLU A 27 23.46 -14.51 11.27
C GLU A 27 22.46 -13.40 11.55
N VAL A 28 21.52 -13.17 10.64
CA VAL A 28 20.46 -12.17 10.81
C VAL A 28 19.49 -12.56 11.91
N VAL A 29 19.13 -13.85 12.04
CA VAL A 29 18.36 -14.33 13.20
C VAL A 29 19.10 -14.00 14.50
N ARG A 30 20.41 -14.26 14.54
CA ARG A 30 21.23 -14.02 15.73
C ARG A 30 21.29 -12.53 16.07
N LEU A 31 21.56 -11.70 15.06
CA LEU A 31 21.63 -10.25 15.22
C LEU A 31 20.28 -9.66 15.66
N PHE A 32 19.19 -10.11 15.03
CA PHE A 32 17.85 -9.64 15.38
C PHE A 32 17.47 -10.01 16.82
N ARG A 33 17.90 -11.18 17.29
CA ARG A 33 17.71 -11.61 18.68
C ARG A 33 18.55 -10.78 19.66
N GLU A 34 19.76 -10.38 19.26
CA GLU A 34 20.64 -9.51 20.05
C GLU A 34 20.10 -8.08 20.12
N THR A 35 19.51 -7.56 19.04
CA THR A 35 18.97 -6.19 18.99
C THR A 35 17.56 -6.07 19.56
N HIS A 36 16.75 -7.14 19.51
CA HIS A 36 15.36 -7.16 20.00
C HIS A 36 15.13 -8.31 20.99
N PRO A 37 15.65 -8.21 22.23
CA PRO A 37 15.51 -9.26 23.24
C PRO A 37 14.06 -9.45 23.70
N ASP A 38 13.22 -8.42 23.60
CA ASP A 38 11.81 -8.43 24.04
C ASP A 38 10.86 -9.08 23.02
N LEU A 39 11.33 -9.31 21.78
CA LEU A 39 10.51 -9.87 20.71
C LEU A 39 10.63 -11.40 20.65
N PRO A 40 9.58 -12.11 20.20
CA PRO A 40 9.66 -13.54 19.96
C PRO A 40 10.77 -13.88 18.95
N PRO A 41 11.50 -14.99 19.16
CA PRO A 41 12.57 -15.39 18.26
C PRO A 41 12.01 -15.64 16.85
N LEU A 42 12.66 -15.02 15.87
CA LEU A 42 12.33 -15.24 14.47
C LEU A 42 12.92 -16.56 13.98
N ASN A 43 12.17 -17.25 13.14
CA ASN A 43 12.70 -18.39 12.39
C ASN A 43 13.42 -17.89 11.12
N GLN A 44 14.51 -18.56 10.73
CA GLN A 44 15.23 -18.31 9.50
C GLN A 44 14.30 -18.34 8.27
N GLY A 45 13.31 -19.25 8.25
CA GLY A 45 12.32 -19.31 7.16
C GLY A 45 11.44 -18.05 7.04
N THR A 46 11.26 -17.29 8.11
CA THR A 46 10.54 -16.01 8.07
C THR A 46 11.38 -14.94 7.36
N ILE A 47 12.68 -14.90 7.62
CA ILE A 47 13.63 -13.99 6.97
C ILE A 47 13.74 -14.33 5.49
N SER A 48 13.83 -15.61 5.15
CA SER A 48 13.83 -16.10 3.76
C SER A 48 12.60 -15.62 2.97
N LYS A 49 11.40 -15.73 3.56
CA LYS A 49 10.16 -15.26 2.94
C LYS A 49 10.14 -13.74 2.75
N ILE A 50 10.64 -12.99 3.73
CA ILE A 50 10.73 -11.53 3.65
C ILE A 50 11.71 -11.10 2.55
N GLU A 51 12.87 -11.74 2.49
CA GLU A 51 13.88 -11.48 1.46
C GLU A 51 13.33 -11.80 0.07
N ALA A 52 12.72 -12.98 -0.11
CA ALA A 52 12.12 -13.38 -1.38
C ALA A 52 11.03 -12.41 -1.82
N GLN A 53 10.11 -12.05 -0.91
CA GLN A 53 9.07 -11.07 -1.18
C GLN A 53 9.65 -9.71 -1.61
N TYR A 54 10.72 -9.25 -0.96
CA TYR A 54 11.36 -7.99 -1.32
C TYR A 54 12.08 -8.07 -2.67
N ARG A 55 12.80 -9.15 -2.97
CA ARG A 55 13.48 -9.34 -4.26
C ARG A 55 12.50 -9.44 -5.44
N GLU A 56 11.35 -10.08 -5.24
CA GLU A 56 10.34 -10.26 -6.30
C GLU A 56 9.44 -9.03 -6.47
N MET A 57 8.90 -8.47 -5.37
CA MET A 57 7.88 -7.42 -5.42
C MET A 57 8.42 -6.00 -5.16
N GLY A 58 9.65 -5.88 -4.65
CA GLY A 58 10.25 -4.59 -4.28
C GLY A 58 9.71 -3.96 -2.99
N HIS A 59 8.77 -4.62 -2.30
CA HIS A 59 8.18 -4.12 -1.06
C HIS A 59 7.83 -5.24 -0.07
N VAL A 60 7.71 -4.89 1.22
CA VAL A 60 7.43 -5.87 2.29
C VAL A 60 6.01 -5.79 2.86
N ARG A 61 5.15 -4.99 2.23
CA ARG A 61 3.75 -4.83 2.62
C ARG A 61 2.98 -6.12 2.38
N LYS A 62 2.04 -6.43 3.29
CA LYS A 62 1.09 -7.52 3.03
C LYS A 62 0.07 -6.99 2.03
N VAL A 63 0.12 -7.48 0.80
CA VAL A 63 -0.95 -7.23 -0.16
C VAL A 63 -2.18 -7.99 0.34
N PRO A 64 -3.30 -7.31 0.66
CA PRO A 64 -4.52 -8.02 0.99
C PRO A 64 -4.89 -8.89 -0.21
N SER A 65 -5.02 -10.20 0.03
CA SER A 65 -5.50 -11.13 -0.98
C SER A 65 -6.90 -10.69 -1.36
N LYS A 66 -7.02 -9.96 -2.48
CA LYS A 66 -8.31 -9.70 -3.09
C LYS A 66 -8.75 -11.03 -3.66
N ARG A 67 -9.67 -11.71 -2.97
CA ARG A 67 -10.49 -12.72 -3.63
C ARG A 67 -11.19 -11.97 -4.76
N GLN A 68 -10.74 -12.18 -6.00
CA GLN A 68 -11.56 -11.80 -7.14
C GLN A 68 -12.85 -12.59 -6.98
N ALA A 69 -13.96 -11.88 -6.81
CA ALA A 69 -15.25 -12.50 -7.01
C ALA A 69 -15.21 -13.10 -8.43
N VAL A 70 -15.51 -14.38 -8.55
CA VAL A 70 -15.71 -14.99 -9.86
C VAL A 70 -16.96 -14.32 -10.43
N VAL A 71 -16.75 -13.27 -11.23
CA VAL A 71 -17.82 -12.62 -11.97
C VAL A 71 -18.00 -13.45 -13.25
N ASP A 72 -19.22 -13.96 -13.41
CA ASP A 72 -19.63 -14.72 -14.58
C ASP A 72 -19.43 -13.92 -15.88
N ASP A 73 -19.10 -14.60 -16.96
CA ASP A 73 -18.66 -13.94 -18.19
C ASP A 73 -19.79 -13.16 -18.87
N ASP A 74 -21.05 -13.58 -18.72
CA ASP A 74 -22.22 -12.81 -19.18
C ASP A 74 -22.36 -11.50 -18.39
N THR A 75 -22.01 -11.52 -17.10
CA THR A 75 -22.03 -10.31 -16.26
C THR A 75 -20.90 -9.36 -16.65
N LYS A 76 -19.71 -9.90 -16.97
CA LYS A 76 -18.60 -9.08 -17.51
C LYS A 76 -18.97 -8.48 -18.87
N LEU A 77 -19.58 -9.26 -19.75
CA LEU A 77 -19.97 -8.80 -21.08
C LEU A 77 -21.03 -7.71 -21.02
N ASN A 78 -22.06 -7.88 -20.19
CA ASN A 78 -23.07 -6.85 -19.96
C ASN A 78 -22.49 -5.55 -19.38
N LEU A 79 -21.49 -5.65 -18.49
CA LEU A 79 -20.80 -4.47 -17.95
C LEU A 79 -19.96 -3.75 -19.01
N LEU A 80 -19.25 -4.50 -19.86
CA LEU A 80 -18.47 -3.91 -20.95
C LEU A 80 -19.38 -3.23 -21.98
N LEU A 81 -20.47 -3.89 -22.34
CA LEU A 81 -21.47 -3.34 -23.27
C LEU A 81 -22.10 -2.06 -22.71
N ALA A 82 -22.41 -2.04 -21.41
CA ALA A 82 -22.97 -0.87 -20.74
C ALA A 82 -21.99 0.32 -20.66
N LEU A 83 -20.67 0.07 -20.63
CA LEU A 83 -19.64 1.13 -20.64
C LEU A 83 -19.45 1.73 -22.04
N GLU A 84 -19.55 0.92 -23.08
CA GLU A 84 -19.42 1.36 -24.48
C GLU A 84 -20.66 2.13 -24.94
N GLU A 85 -21.84 1.74 -24.48
CA GLU A 85 -23.10 2.35 -24.91
C GLU A 85 -23.34 3.73 -24.27
N ASN A 86 -22.78 4.06 -23.09
CA ASN A 86 -22.90 5.38 -22.46
C ASN A 86 -21.77 5.70 -21.45
N PRO A 87 -20.81 6.60 -21.76
CA PRO A 87 -19.71 6.95 -20.84
C PRO A 87 -20.15 7.77 -19.61
N ILE A 88 -21.42 8.17 -19.50
CA ILE A 88 -21.97 8.92 -18.36
C ILE A 88 -23.36 8.40 -18.00
N THR A 89 -23.46 7.18 -17.48
CA THR A 89 -24.64 6.80 -16.68
C THR A 89 -24.21 6.01 -15.46
N PRO A 90 -24.11 6.63 -14.27
CA PRO A 90 -24.07 5.85 -13.05
C PRO A 90 -25.38 5.06 -12.93
N ALA A 91 -25.26 3.80 -12.51
CA ALA A 91 -26.34 2.81 -12.38
C ALA A 91 -27.71 3.44 -12.02
N ARG A 92 -28.72 3.16 -12.86
CA ARG A 92 -30.10 3.70 -12.83
C ARG A 92 -30.93 3.26 -11.61
N HIS A 93 -30.44 3.42 -10.39
CA HIS A 93 -31.27 3.15 -9.22
C HIS A 93 -31.05 4.12 -8.05
N ASN A 94 -30.82 5.41 -8.32
CA ASN A 94 -30.98 6.41 -7.26
C ASN A 94 -31.27 7.85 -7.71
N TRP A 95 -31.77 8.09 -8.94
CA TRP A 95 -32.08 9.48 -9.32
C TRP A 95 -33.54 9.85 -9.01
N PRO A 96 -33.80 10.91 -8.21
CA PRO A 96 -35.15 11.41 -7.97
C PRO A 96 -35.75 11.99 -9.27
N ARG A 97 -37.05 11.79 -9.47
CA ARG A 97 -37.81 12.15 -10.68
C ARG A 97 -37.77 13.64 -11.09
N ASP A 98 -37.21 14.52 -10.25
CA ASP A 98 -37.36 15.98 -10.33
C ASP A 98 -36.10 16.73 -10.80
N MET A 99 -35.31 16.11 -11.68
CA MET A 99 -34.04 16.68 -12.17
C MET A 99 -34.22 17.98 -12.96
N TRP A 100 -35.34 18.15 -13.68
CA TRP A 100 -35.65 19.36 -14.45
C TRP A 100 -36.26 20.48 -13.59
N THR A 101 -36.73 20.17 -12.38
CA THR A 101 -37.46 21.10 -11.51
C THR A 101 -36.62 21.63 -10.34
N ASN A 102 -35.47 21.02 -10.06
CA ASN A 102 -34.60 21.42 -8.96
C ASN A 102 -33.53 22.42 -9.44
N PRO A 103 -33.68 23.74 -9.22
CA PRO A 103 -32.67 24.75 -9.61
C PRO A 103 -31.32 24.64 -8.87
N HIS A 104 -31.16 23.66 -7.98
CA HIS A 104 -29.90 23.35 -7.30
C HIS A 104 -29.25 22.04 -7.78
N TRP A 105 -29.77 21.42 -8.84
CA TRP A 105 -29.31 20.14 -9.38
C TRP A 105 -27.83 20.14 -9.80
N MET A 106 -27.33 21.30 -10.25
CA MET A 106 -25.91 21.59 -10.35
C MET A 106 -25.59 22.84 -9.53
N ARG A 107 -24.69 22.69 -8.57
CA ARG A 107 -23.95 23.79 -7.96
C ARG A 107 -22.48 23.59 -8.32
N GLU A 108 -21.84 24.63 -8.83
CA GLU A 108 -20.39 24.67 -8.94
C GLU A 108 -19.81 24.65 -7.52
N LEU A 109 -19.51 23.45 -7.04
CA LEU A 109 -18.77 23.24 -5.81
C LEU A 109 -17.38 22.79 -6.20
N HIS A 110 -16.36 23.35 -5.54
CA HIS A 110 -15.00 22.85 -5.63
C HIS A 110 -14.95 21.43 -5.02
N THR A 111 -15.25 20.42 -5.84
CA THR A 111 -15.26 19.00 -5.46
C THR A 111 -13.85 18.43 -5.34
N GLN A 112 -12.86 19.13 -5.90
CA GLN A 112 -11.46 18.76 -5.81
C GLN A 112 -10.83 19.46 -4.61
N ARG A 113 -10.73 18.74 -3.48
CA ARG A 113 -9.86 19.15 -2.39
C ARG A 113 -8.45 18.63 -2.69
N PRO A 114 -7.43 19.48 -2.80
CA PRO A 114 -6.06 19.00 -2.95
C PRO A 114 -5.68 18.18 -1.71
N GLN A 115 -5.51 16.87 -1.89
CA GLN A 115 -4.99 15.98 -0.85
C GLN A 115 -3.47 16.05 -0.88
N LYS A 116 -2.86 16.29 0.27
CA LYS A 116 -1.40 16.31 0.44
C LYS A 116 -1.03 15.17 1.39
N THR A 117 -0.09 14.34 0.99
CA THR A 117 0.55 13.33 1.85
C THR A 117 2.05 13.59 1.86
N ASN A 118 2.70 13.33 2.98
CA ASN A 118 4.15 13.42 3.05
C ASN A 118 4.73 12.06 2.71
N VAL A 119 5.81 12.05 1.94
CA VAL A 119 6.52 10.83 1.55
C VAL A 119 7.98 11.03 1.88
N TRP A 120 8.56 10.07 2.60
CA TRP A 120 10.01 9.92 2.67
C TRP A 120 10.46 8.93 1.61
N ALA A 121 11.42 9.34 0.79
CA ALA A 121 12.10 8.47 -0.15
C ALA A 121 13.60 8.77 -0.06
N GLY A 122 14.41 7.73 0.10
CA GLY A 122 15.85 7.84 0.02
C GLY A 122 16.32 7.62 -1.41
N ILE A 123 17.25 8.44 -1.90
CA ILE A 123 17.95 8.18 -3.17
C ILE A 123 19.38 7.77 -2.80
N ILE A 124 19.76 6.54 -3.16
CA ILE A 124 21.12 6.03 -2.92
C ILE A 124 21.64 5.47 -4.24
N GLN A 125 22.73 6.08 -4.73
CA GLN A 125 23.29 5.82 -6.08
C GLN A 125 22.22 6.00 -7.18
N ASP A 126 21.97 4.97 -7.98
CA ASP A 126 20.99 4.93 -9.07
C ASP A 126 19.64 4.33 -8.63
N ARG A 127 19.45 4.08 -7.33
CA ARG A 127 18.27 3.38 -6.80
C ARG A 127 17.48 4.21 -5.80
N ILE A 128 16.16 4.17 -5.96
CA ILE A 128 15.20 4.76 -5.02
C ILE A 128 14.91 3.72 -3.94
N VAL A 129 15.19 4.09 -2.69
CA VAL A 129 14.89 3.29 -1.50
C VAL A 129 13.64 3.86 -0.84
N GLY A 130 12.55 3.11 -1.00
CA GLY A 130 11.25 3.43 -0.41
C GLY A 130 10.49 4.53 -1.14
N PRO A 131 9.17 4.42 -1.12
CA PRO A 131 8.35 5.52 -0.62
C PRO A 131 7.67 5.12 0.69
N PHE A 132 8.05 5.77 1.78
CA PHE A 132 7.39 5.67 3.08
C PHE A 132 6.39 6.81 3.20
N PHE A 133 5.10 6.47 3.19
CA PHE A 133 4.01 7.43 3.30
C PHE A 133 3.70 7.70 4.77
N PHE A 134 3.62 8.97 5.14
CA PHE A 134 3.12 9.38 6.45
C PHE A 134 1.62 9.59 6.39
N ASP A 135 0.90 9.05 7.37
CA ASP A 135 -0.55 9.25 7.49
C ASP A 135 -0.89 10.69 7.93
N ASP A 136 0.07 11.41 8.52
CA ASP A 136 -0.10 12.76 9.06
C ASP A 136 0.67 13.86 8.31
N THR A 137 0.21 15.10 8.50
CA THR A 137 0.88 16.30 7.99
C THR A 137 2.05 16.68 8.89
N LEU A 138 3.29 16.63 8.39
CA LEU A 138 4.54 16.93 9.13
C LEU A 138 4.67 18.38 9.65
N ASN A 139 3.69 19.25 9.39
CA ASN A 139 3.74 20.69 9.70
C ASN A 139 3.24 21.08 11.10
N LYS A 140 2.99 20.13 12.03
CA LYS A 140 2.20 20.44 13.24
C LYS A 140 2.95 20.68 14.56
N HIS A 141 4.27 20.58 14.64
CA HIS A 141 4.99 20.88 15.88
C HIS A 141 6.35 21.55 15.65
N ILE A 142 6.31 22.86 15.39
CA ILE A 142 7.36 23.80 15.86
C ILE A 142 6.60 24.96 16.49
N LYS A 143 6.43 24.89 17.82
CA LYS A 143 6.17 26.06 18.66
C LYS A 143 7.29 26.06 19.69
N ASP A 144 8.07 27.13 19.69
CA ASP A 144 9.12 27.44 20.65
C ASP A 144 8.60 27.46 22.09
#